data_AF-A0A3B9QM95-F1
#
_entry.id   AF-A0A3B9QM95-F1
#
_cell.length_a   1.000
_cell.length_b   1.000
_cell.length_c   1.000
_cell.angle_alpha   90.00
_cell.angle_beta   90.00
_cell.angle_gamma   90.00
#
_symmetry.space_group_name_H-M   'P 1'
#
loop_
_entity.id
_entity.type
_entity.pdbx_description
1 polymer ?
#
loop_
_entity_poly.entity_id
_entity_poly.type
_entity_poly.pdbx_seq_one_letter_code
_entity_poly.pdbx_strand_id
1 'polypeptide(L)' 'MDLGSRLRQFRLENGLSKRSVAGLLGVSVPTVMRWEEGRSVPNDYNRHKIERLLSRGQEMPLFESRPRMVLLSLFDQPT' A
#
# COMPACT_ATOMS: atom_id res chain seq x y z
N MET A 1 -6.02 12.13 11.47
CA MET A 1 -5.30 11.62 10.28
C MET A 1 -6.23 11.76 9.08
N ASP A 2 -5.80 12.40 7.99
CA ASP A 2 -6.60 12.55 6.78
C ASP A 2 -6.63 11.26 5.94
N LEU A 3 -7.54 11.17 4.98
CA LEU A 3 -7.74 9.98 4.15
C LEU A 3 -6.51 9.63 3.29
N GLY A 4 -5.77 10.63 2.82
CA GLY A 4 -4.56 10.46 2.03
C GLY A 4 -3.42 9.85 2.86
N SER A 5 -3.25 10.33 4.10
CA SER A 5 -2.29 9.75 5.04
C SER A 5 -2.63 8.29 5.38
N ARG A 6 -3.91 7.95 5.56
CA ARG A 6 -4.36 6.56 5.78
C ARG A 6 -4.04 5.67 4.58
N LEU A 7 -4.28 6.17 3.36
CA LEU A 7 -3.94 5.46 2.13
C LEU A 7 -2.42 5.22 2.02
N ARG A 8 -1.61 6.24 2.35
CA ARG A 8 -0.15 6.12 2.37
C ARG A 8 0.31 5.06 3.36
N GLN A 9 -0.27 5.03 4.56
CA GLN A 9 0.06 4.04 5.59
C GLN A 9 -0.24 2.62 5.11
N PHE A 10 -1.47 2.38 4.65
CA PHE A 10 -1.87 1.09 4.06
C PHE A 10 -0.92 0.65 2.95
N ARG A 11 -0.55 1.57 2.06
CA ARG A 11 0.38 1.28 0.96
C ARG A 11 1.73 0.80 1.47
N LEU A 12 2.29 1.48 2.49
CA LEU A 12 3.60 1.13 3.05
C LEU A 12 3.55 -0.19 3.82
N GLU A 13 2.51 -0.42 4.61
CA GLU A 13 2.32 -1.66 5.39
C GLU A 13 2.19 -2.90 4.50
N ASN A 14 1.63 -2.73 3.29
CA ASN A 14 1.46 -3.81 2.31
C ASN A 14 2.56 -3.86 1.24
N GLY A 15 3.63 -3.06 1.36
CA GLY A 15 4.73 -3.05 0.39
C GLY A 15 4.31 -2.62 -1.03
N LEU A 16 3.21 -1.89 -1.16
CA LEU A 16 2.64 -1.52 -2.44
C LEU A 16 3.33 -0.29 -3.04
N SER A 17 3.56 -0.32 -4.35
CA SER A 17 4.00 0.87 -5.08
C SER A 17 2.83 1.85 -5.28
N LYS A 18 3.13 3.14 -5.51
CA LYS A 18 2.09 4.13 -5.85
C LYS A 18 1.33 3.74 -7.14
N ARG A 19 2.04 3.12 -8.10
CA ARG A 19 1.45 2.59 -9.34
C ARG A 19 0.47 1.46 -9.06
N SER A 20 0.80 0.56 -8.14
CA SER A 20 -0.08 -0.55 -7.74
C SER A 20 -1.37 -0.01 -7.11
N VAL A 21 -1.26 0.94 -6.17
CA VAL A 21 -2.43 1.59 -5.55
C VAL A 21 -3.27 2.34 -6.57
N ALA A 22 -2.63 3.07 -7.49
CA ALA A 22 -3.31 3.76 -8.58
C ALA A 22 -4.11 2.78 -9.46
N GLY A 23 -3.54 1.63 -9.79
CA GLY A 23 -4.22 0.55 -10.51
C GLY A 23 -5.42 -0.01 -9.75
N LEU A 24 -5.26 -0.33 -8.45
CA LEU A 24 -6.35 -0.80 -7.59
C LEU A 24 -7.49 0.20 -7.49
N LEU A 25 -7.17 1.49 -7.43
CA LEU A 25 -8.13 2.58 -7.36
C LEU A 25 -8.58 3.07 -8.73
N GLY A 26 -8.09 2.52 -9.84
CA GLY A 26 -8.43 2.96 -11.20
C GLY A 26 -8.22 4.46 -11.44
N VAL A 27 -7.13 5.02 -10.92
CA VAL A 27 -6.74 6.43 -11.07
C VAL A 27 -5.31 6.57 -11.57
N SER A 28 -4.87 7.79 -11.87
CA SER A 28 -3.49 8.06 -12.25
C SER A 28 -2.54 8.04 -11.04
N VAL A 29 -1.25 7.73 -11.26
CA VAL A 29 -0.23 7.79 -10.20
C VAL A 29 -0.07 9.20 -9.60
N PRO A 30 -0.06 10.29 -10.40
CA PRO A 30 -0.04 11.65 -9.84
C PRO A 30 -1.22 11.97 -8.93
N THR A 31 -2.41 11.42 -9.21
CA THR A 31 -3.58 11.56 -8.35
C THR A 31 -3.32 10.98 -6.96
N VAL A 32 -2.78 9.75 -6.89
CA VAL A 32 -2.40 9.11 -5.62
C VAL A 32 -1.34 9.91 -4.89
N MET A 33 -0.30 10.41 -5.60
CA MET A 33 0.73 11.25 -4.98
C MET A 33 0.14 12.50 -4.32
N ARG A 34 -0.72 13.23 -5.03
CA ARG A 34 -1.35 14.44 -4.47
C ARG A 34 -2.24 14.14 -3.26
N TRP A 35 -2.91 12.99 -3.22
CA TRP A 35 -3.68 12.57 -2.04
C TRP A 35 -2.75 12.22 -0.87
N GLU A 36 -1.72 11.40 -1.07
CA GLU A 36 -0.77 11.00 -0.01
C GLU A 36 0.03 12.18 0.57
N GLU A 37 0.24 13.23 -0.23
CA GLU A 37 0.93 14.47 0.17
C GLU A 37 -0.03 15.53 0.73
N GLY A 38 -1.34 15.27 0.75
CA GLY A 38 -2.35 16.24 1.22
C GLY A 38 -2.56 17.44 0.28
N ARG A 39 -1.99 17.43 -0.94
CA ARG A 39 -2.15 18.51 -1.93
C ARG A 39 -3.54 18.54 -2.57
N SER A 40 -4.33 17.48 -2.42
CA SER A 40 -5.72 17.43 -2.88
C SER A 40 -6.51 16.40 -2.09
N VAL A 41 -7.83 16.54 -2.09
CA VAL A 41 -8.75 15.61 -1.42
C VAL A 41 -9.46 14.75 -2.48
N PRO A 42 -9.64 13.44 -2.25
CA PRO A 42 -10.46 12.60 -3.14
C PRO A 42 -11.91 13.09 -3.17
N ASN A 43 -12.53 13.06 -4.35
CA ASN A 43 -13.99 13.22 -4.46
C ASN A 43 -14.72 12.02 -3.83
N ASP A 44 -16.04 12.10 -3.69
CA ASP A 44 -16.82 11.08 -2.98
C ASP A 44 -16.70 9.68 -3.58
N TYR A 45 -16.65 9.58 -4.91
CA TYR A 45 -16.44 8.30 -5.59
C TYR A 45 -15.08 7.67 -5.23
N ASN A 46 -14.00 8.44 -5.31
CA ASN A 46 -12.67 7.96 -4.97
C ASN A 46 -12.49 7.73 -3.47
N ARG A 47 -13.13 8.54 -2.63
CA ARG A 47 -13.21 8.33 -1.18
C ARG A 47 -13.81 6.96 -0.89
N HIS A 48 -14.96 6.63 -1.48
CA HIS A 48 -15.60 5.33 -1.30
C HIS A 48 -14.68 4.16 -1.73
N LYS A 49 -13.97 4.30 -2.85
CA LYS A 49 -12.99 3.30 -3.31
C LYS A 49 -11.82 3.12 -2.33
N ILE A 50 -11.30 4.22 -1.79
CA ILE A 50 -10.24 4.20 -0.79
C ILE A 50 -10.73 3.52 0.48
N GLU A 51 -11.89 3.92 1.01
CA GLU A 51 -12.46 3.32 2.22
C GLU A 51 -12.67 1.81 2.05
N ARG A 52 -13.23 1.39 0.91
CA ARG A 52 -13.35 -0.04 0.58
C ARG A 52 -12.01 -0.77 0.52
N LEU A 53 -10.99 -0.15 -0.04
CA LEU A 53 -9.65 -0.74 -0.11
C LEU A 53 -9.05 -0.90 1.29
N LEU A 54 -9.20 0.12 2.15
CA LEU A 54 -8.72 0.10 3.53
C LEU A 54 -9.49 -0.94 4.39
N SER A 55 -10.80 -1.08 4.17
CA SER A 55 -11.62 -2.09 4.88
C SER A 55 -11.30 -3.52 4.45
N ARG A 56 -10.95 -3.77 3.18
CA ARG A 56 -10.50 -5.10 2.73
C ARG A 56 -9.18 -5.54 3.36
N GLY A 57 -8.35 -4.59 3.80
CA GLY A 57 -7.17 -4.88 4.62
C GLY A 57 -7.48 -5.33 6.05
N GLN A 58 -8.75 -5.35 6.47
CA GLN A 58 -9.18 -5.85 7.79
C GLN A 58 -9.75 -7.27 7.78
N GLU A 59 -9.85 -7.93 6.62
CA GLU A 59 -9.86 -9.40 6.61
C GLU A 59 -8.43 -9.86 6.90
N MET A 60 -8.08 -9.90 8.18
CA MET A 60 -6.97 -10.70 8.67
C MET A 60 -7.46 -12.16 8.69
N PRO A 61 -7.12 -13.02 7.70
CA PRO A 61 -7.04 -14.43 8.02
C PRO A 61 -5.93 -14.54 9.07
N LEU A 62 -6.34 -14.97 10.26
CA LEU A 62 -5.42 -15.46 11.27
C LEU A 62 -4.54 -16.52 10.59
N PHE A 63 -3.22 -16.25 10.55
CA PHE A 63 -2.14 -17.15 10.18
C PHE A 63 -1.78 -17.37 8.69
N GLU A 64 -0.46 -17.20 8.47
CA GLU A 64 0.44 -17.82 7.48
C GLU A 64 0.80 -17.07 6.18
N SER A 65 2.12 -17.03 5.95
CA SER A 65 2.85 -16.62 4.74
C SER A 65 3.25 -15.14 4.58
N ARG A 66 3.98 -14.60 5.55
CA ARG A 66 5.14 -13.76 5.18
C ARG A 66 6.19 -14.70 4.59
N PRO A 67 6.66 -14.54 3.34
CA PRO A 67 7.84 -15.28 2.92
C PRO A 67 8.97 -14.89 3.86
N ARG A 68 9.54 -15.86 4.58
CA ARG A 68 10.82 -15.70 5.26
C ARG A 68 11.79 -15.14 4.22
N MET A 69 12.26 -13.92 4.40
CA MET A 69 13.41 -13.44 3.66
C MET A 69 14.59 -14.30 4.13
N VAL A 70 14.93 -15.32 3.35
CA VAL A 70 16.15 -16.09 3.57
C VAL A 70 17.28 -15.17 3.18
N LEU A 71 18.04 -14.69 4.17
CA LEU A 71 19.34 -14.09 3.90
C LEU A 71 20.20 -15.19 3.27
N LEU A 72 20.41 -15.11 1.96
CA LEU A 72 21.36 -15.98 1.29
C LEU A 72 22.72 -15.65 1.90
N SER A 73 23.28 -16.56 2.70
CA SER A 73 24.63 -16.44 3.24
C SER A 73 25.61 -16.47 2.07
N LEU A 74 25.94 -15.30 1.56
CA LEU A 74 26.73 -15.07 0.36
C LEU A 74 28.22 -14.93 0.68
N PHE A 75 28.70 -15.78 1.58
CA PHE A 75 30.12 -15.94 1.84
C PHE A 75 30.41 -17.42 2.06
N ASP A 76 30.72 -18.14 0.97
CA ASP A 76 31.71 -19.20 1.10
C ASP A 76 33.00 -18.53 1.56
N GLN A 77 33.48 -18.90 2.75
CA GLN A 77 34.82 -18.54 3.16
C GLN A 77 35.78 -19.41 2.33
N PRO A 78 36.66 -18.83 1.49
CA PRO A 78 37.72 -19.63 0.90
C PRO A 78 38.66 -20.11 2.02
N THR A 79 39.06 -21.38 1.90
CA THR A 79 40.03 -22.10 2.74
C THR A 79 41.37 -21.41 2.84
#